data_AF-A0A948PN30-F1
#
_entry.id   AF-A0A948PN30-F1
#
_cell.length_a   1.000
_cell.length_b   1.000
_cell.length_c   1.000
_cell.angle_alpha   90.00
_cell.angle_beta   90.00
_cell.angle_gamma   90.00
#
_symmetry.space_group_name_H-M   'P 1'
#
loop_
_entity.id
_entity.type
_entity.pdbx_description
1 polymer ?
#
loop_
_entity_poly.entity_id
_entity_poly.type
_entity_poly.pdbx_seq_one_letter_code
_entity_poly.pdbx_strand_id
1 'polypeptide(L)' 'MNYILLYKIRKRVKKIIKEKILDEEIATTKKSCIGCLADEISWEIYELLKSDGE' A
#
# COMPACT_ATOMS: atom_id res chain seq x y z
N MET A 1 11.33 16.65 5.40
CA MET A 1 10.66 15.42 4.89
C MET A 1 11.70 14.46 4.35
N ASN A 2 11.71 13.21 4.81
CA ASN A 2 12.63 12.18 4.30
C ASN A 2 12.15 11.71 2.91
N TYR A 3 12.77 12.23 1.85
CA TYR A 3 12.40 11.91 0.46
C TYR A 3 12.70 10.45 0.08
N ILE A 4 13.68 9.82 0.73
CA ILE A 4 14.02 8.41 0.52
C ILE A 4 12.87 7.53 1.05
N LEU A 5 12.37 7.85 2.25
CA LEU A 5 11.22 7.18 2.85
C LEU A 5 9.96 7.34 1.99
N LEU A 6 9.69 8.54 1.49
CA LEU A 6 8.55 8.78 0.59
C LEU A 6 8.65 7.95 -0.69
N TYR A 7 9.85 7.84 -1.27
CA TYR A 7 10.08 6.99 -2.44
C TYR A 7 9.83 5.51 -2.14
N LYS A 8 10.29 5.00 -0.98
CA LYS A 8 10.05 3.63 -0.52
C LYS A 8 8.55 3.34 -0.36
N ILE A 9 7.82 4.23 0.32
CA ILE A 9 6.36 4.15 0.49
C ILE A 9 5.68 4.10 -0.88
N ARG A 10 5.99 5.06 -1.77
CA ARG A 10 5.39 5.13 -3.12
C ARG A 10 5.63 3.84 -3.92
N LYS A 11 6.83 3.27 -3.84
CA LYS A 11 7.19 2.03 -4.54
C LYS A 11 6.36 0.84 -4.04
N ARG A 12 6.18 0.70 -2.71
CA ARG A 12 5.38 -0.37 -2.12
C ARG A 12 3.89 -0.21 -2.40
N VAL A 13 3.33 0.97 -2.17
CA VAL A 13 1.91 1.26 -2.47
C VAL A 13 1.58 0.99 -3.94
N LYS A 14 2.45 1.40 -4.87
CA LYS A 14 2.26 1.13 -6.30
C LYS A 14 2.26 -0.38 -6.62
N LYS A 15 3.00 -1.19 -5.87
CA LYS A 15 3.04 -2.65 -6.05
C LYS A 15 1.72 -3.28 -5.60
N ILE A 16 1.24 -2.97 -4.40
CA ILE A 16 -0.02 -3.47 -3.83
C ILE A 16 -1.20 -3.16 -4.77
N ILE A 17 -1.29 -1.91 -5.23
CA ILE A 17 -2.36 -1.49 -6.15
C ILE A 17 -2.30 -2.28 -7.46
N LYS A 18 -1.10 -2.52 -8.02
CA LYS A 18 -0.95 -3.30 -9.25
C LYS A 18 -1.35 -4.76 -9.08
N GLU A 19 -0.96 -5.38 -7.98
CA GLU A 19 -1.29 -6.77 -7.65
C GLU A 19 -2.81 -6.92 -7.54
N LYS A 20 -3.47 -6.08 -6.74
CA LYS A 20 -4.92 -6.13 -6.62
C LYS A 20 -5.69 -5.75 -7.89
N ILE A 21 -5.11 -4.95 -8.80
CA ILE A 21 -5.70 -4.72 -10.14
C ILE A 21 -5.58 -5.99 -10.99
N LEU A 22 -4.44 -6.68 -10.95
CA LEU A 22 -4.24 -7.94 -11.67
C LEU A 22 -5.18 -9.04 -11.17
N ASP A 23 -5.46 -9.05 -9.87
CA ASP A 23 -6.36 -10.02 -9.23
C ASP A 23 -7.84 -9.65 -9.38
N GLU A 24 -8.17 -8.60 -10.16
CA GLU A 24 -9.53 -8.05 -10.33
C GLU A 24 -10.24 -7.68 -9.00
N GLU A 25 -9.45 -7.49 -7.93
CA GLU A 25 -9.92 -7.15 -6.59
C GLU A 25 -10.18 -5.65 -6.42
N ILE A 26 -9.64 -4.81 -7.31
CA ILE A 26 -9.85 -3.36 -7.28
C ILE A 26 -10.97 -2.93 -8.23
N ALA A 27 -12.03 -2.41 -7.61
CA ALA A 27 -13.09 -1.55 -8.13
C ALA A 27 -14.09 -2.10 -9.17
N THR A 28 -13.87 -3.23 -9.83
CA THR A 28 -14.86 -3.77 -10.79
C THR A 28 -15.77 -4.86 -10.22
N THR A 29 -15.42 -5.44 -9.07
CA THR A 29 -16.19 -6.53 -8.45
C THR A 29 -16.96 -6.05 -7.21
N LYS A 30 -18.16 -6.61 -6.97
CA LYS A 30 -18.96 -6.33 -5.75
C LYS A 30 -18.23 -6.64 -4.43
N LYS A 31 -17.09 -7.33 -4.50
CA LYS A 31 -16.24 -7.73 -3.36
C LYS A 31 -14.99 -6.84 -3.17
N SER A 32 -14.80 -5.82 -4.01
CA SER A 32 -13.70 -4.85 -3.89
C SER A 32 -13.78 -4.08 -2.57
N CYS A 33 -13.08 -4.55 -1.55
CA CYS A 33 -13.02 -3.91 -0.25
C CYS A 33 -11.94 -2.81 -0.27
N ILE A 34 -12.36 -1.57 -0.53
CA ILE A 34 -11.45 -0.41 -0.49
C ILE A 34 -10.83 -0.22 0.91
N GLY A 35 -11.55 -0.64 1.95
CA GLY A 35 -11.04 -0.68 3.33
C GLY A 35 -9.87 -1.66 3.49
N CYS A 36 -9.95 -2.84 2.88
CA CYS A 36 -8.91 -3.86 2.95
C CYS A 36 -7.64 -3.39 2.24
N LEU A 37 -7.78 -2.70 1.11
CA LEU A 37 -6.65 -2.03 0.44
C LEU A 37 -6.05 -0.92 1.32
N ALA A 38 -6.90 -0.14 2.01
CA ALA A 38 -6.43 0.91 2.92
C ALA A 38 -5.69 0.33 4.13
N ASP A 39 -6.17 -0.77 4.71
CA ASP A 39 -5.53 -1.47 5.83
C ASP A 39 -4.16 -2.04 5.44
N GLU A 40 -4.07 -2.71 4.28
CA GLU A 40 -2.80 -3.24 3.75
C GLU A 40 -1.77 -2.12 3.49
N ILE A 41 -2.19 -1.02 2.85
CA ILE A 41 -1.32 0.14 2.62
C ILE A 41 -0.87 0.75 3.96
N SER A 42 -1.79 0.87 4.92
CA SER A 42 -1.52 1.48 6.23
C SER A 42 -0.50 0.66 7.03
N TRP A 43 -0.63 -0.68 7.01
CA TRP A 43 0.30 -1.59 7.67
C TRP A 43 1.71 -1.50 7.08
N GLU A 44 1.82 -1.48 5.76
CA GLU A 44 3.10 -1.34 5.05
C GLU A 44 3.78 0.00 5.30
N ILE A 45 3.00 1.09 5.39
CA ILE A 45 3.53 2.40 5.76
C ILE A 45 4.00 2.40 7.22
N TYR A 46 3.24 1.79 8.13
CA TYR A 46 3.61 1.68 9.55
C TYR A 46 4.95 0.96 9.74
N GLU A 47 5.16 -0.19 9.11
CA GLU A 47 6.42 -0.94 9.18
C GLU A 47 7.60 -0.15 8.63
N LEU A 48 7.40 0.58 7.52
CA LEU A 48 8.43 1.45 6.94
C LEU A 48 8.80 2.61 7.88
N LEU A 49 7.82 3.20 8.57
CA LEU A 49 8.06 4.27 9.55
C LEU A 49 8.75 3.75 10.80
N LYS A 50 8.32 2.58 11.30
CA LYS A 50 8.97 1.90 12.42
C LYS A 50 10.43 1.59 12.12
N SER A 51 10.72 1.10 10.92
CA SER A 51 12.09 0.76 10.48
C SER A 51 13.00 1.97 10.23
N ASP A 52 12.46 3.20 10.13
CA ASP A 52 13.24 4.44 9.91
C ASP A 52 13.49 5.18 11.24
N GLY A 53 12.79 4.80 12.32
CA GLY A 53 12.87 5.42 13.66
C GLY A 53 13.64 4.61 14.71
N GLU A 54 14.06 3.39 14.38
CA GLU A 54 15.10 2.59 15.07
C GLU A 54 16.42 2.67 14.29
#